data_AF-M4B6L6-F1
#
_entry.id   AF-M4B6L6-F1
#
_cell.length_a   1.000
_cell.length_b   1.000
_cell.length_c   1.000
_cell.angle_alpha   90.00
_cell.angle_beta   90.00
_cell.angle_gamma   90.00
#
_symmetry.space_group_name_H-M   'P 1'
#
loop_
_entity.id
_entity.type
_entity.pdbx_description
1 polymer ?
#
loop_
_entity_poly.entity_id
_entity_poly.type
_entity_poly.pdbx_seq_one_letter_code
_entity_poly.pdbx_strand_id
1 'polypeptide(L)'
;MLKERVGIFCTRSPHRPNPIGITLAQIDHVNIRKRTVYLTGVDLLDETPVLDIKPYISAYDSLPDVRVAGWVSTPQPSIKIEWDSSTLKSTIYKLSEKSVHYRNAPEKLVSAIEEVLQVDVRSKFQTRRWTSPDYINHQVIDNVCVQYRFALSTALSSPDRSAETAHIQIFAAEEAFSAK
;
A
#
# COMPACT_ATOMS: atom_id res chain seq x y z
N MET A 1 10.27 11.83 -3.36
CA MET A 1 11.69 11.93 -3.76
C MET A 1 12.52 11.89 -2.49
N LEU A 2 13.58 11.09 -2.43
CA LEU A 2 14.54 11.18 -1.32
C LEU A 2 15.03 12.63 -1.20
N LYS A 3 15.28 13.12 0.02
CA LYS A 3 15.77 14.49 0.24
C LYS A 3 17.11 14.74 -0.47
N GLU A 4 17.85 13.68 -0.77
CA GLU A 4 19.14 13.68 -1.45
C GLU A 4 19.11 12.72 -2.65
N ARG A 5 19.79 13.07 -3.74
CA ARG A 5 19.98 12.15 -4.86
C ARG A 5 21.06 11.14 -4.50
N VAL A 6 20.72 9.86 -4.55
CA VAL A 6 21.64 8.74 -4.34
C VAL A 6 21.69 7.85 -5.57
N GLY A 7 22.78 7.10 -5.74
CA GLY A 7 22.92 6.13 -6.83
C GLY A 7 21.86 5.03 -6.74
N ILE A 8 21.43 4.50 -7.89
CA ILE A 8 20.33 3.53 -7.97
C ILE A 8 20.55 2.28 -7.11
N PHE A 9 21.80 1.80 -7.01
CA PHE A 9 22.17 0.62 -6.22
C PHE A 9 22.11 0.85 -4.70
N CYS A 10 22.06 2.11 -4.25
CA CYS A 10 21.83 2.46 -2.86
C CYS A 10 20.33 2.49 -2.49
N THR A 11 19.45 2.03 -3.39
CA THR A 11 17.98 2.09 -3.25
C THR A 11 17.30 0.78 -3.68
N ARG A 12 16.01 0.67 -3.35
CA ARG A 12 15.09 -0.35 -3.87
C ARG A 12 14.16 0.18 -4.97
N SER A 13 14.57 1.21 -5.71
CA SER A 13 13.76 1.73 -6.82
C SER A 13 13.52 0.64 -7.90
N PRO A 14 12.30 0.57 -8.46
CA PRO A 14 11.98 -0.33 -9.57
C PRO A 14 12.66 0.10 -10.89
N HIS A 15 13.10 1.36 -11.01
CA HIS A 15 13.79 1.89 -12.18
C HIS A 15 15.27 1.51 -12.19
N ARG A 16 15.56 0.23 -12.37
CA ARG A 16 16.91 -0.36 -12.35
C ARG A 16 17.22 -1.12 -13.65
N PRO A 17 18.51 -1.32 -14.01
CA PRO A 17 18.88 -2.01 -15.26
C PRO A 17 18.26 -3.41 -15.39
N ASN A 18 18.20 -4.16 -14.29
CA ASN A 18 17.50 -5.44 -14.19
C ASN A 18 16.34 -5.29 -13.19
N PRO A 19 15.08 -5.12 -13.64
CA PRO A 19 13.93 -4.80 -12.79
C PRO A 19 13.41 -6.01 -12.00
N ILE A 20 14.27 -6.54 -11.13
CA ILE A 20 13.97 -7.69 -10.27
C ILE A 20 13.76 -7.18 -8.84
N GLY A 21 12.54 -7.39 -8.34
CA GLY A 21 12.17 -7.16 -6.94
C GLY A 21 12.42 -8.40 -6.08
N ILE A 22 12.58 -8.20 -4.77
CA ILE A 22 12.67 -9.28 -3.78
C ILE A 22 11.70 -8.93 -2.66
N THR A 23 10.76 -9.84 -2.42
CA THR A 23 9.72 -9.72 -1.41
C THR A 23 9.90 -10.87 -0.42
N LEU A 24 10.02 -10.54 0.87
CA LEU A 24 9.90 -11.53 1.93
C LEU A 24 8.42 -11.66 2.28
N ALA A 25 7.83 -12.82 2.03
CA ALA A 25 6.41 -13.06 2.25
C ALA A 25 6.20 -14.23 3.21
N GLN A 26 5.14 -14.14 4.02
CA GLN A 26 4.67 -15.24 4.84
C GLN A 26 3.82 -16.17 3.99
N ILE A 27 4.07 -17.49 4.08
CA ILE A 27 3.19 -18.50 3.50
C ILE A 27 2.04 -18.76 4.48
N ASP A 28 0.81 -18.47 4.06
CA ASP A 28 -0.38 -18.76 4.86
C ASP A 28 -0.95 -20.13 4.54
N HIS A 29 -0.97 -20.50 3.25
CA HIS A 29 -1.52 -21.76 2.79
C HIS A 29 -0.94 -22.18 1.44
N VAL A 30 -0.79 -23.49 1.22
CA VAL A 30 -0.40 -24.07 -0.08
C VAL A 30 -1.49 -25.00 -0.56
N ASN A 31 -2.05 -24.69 -1.73
CA ASN A 31 -3.02 -25.54 -2.42
C ASN A 31 -2.34 -26.28 -3.58
N ILE A 32 -1.93 -27.52 -3.32
CA ILE A 32 -1.22 -28.36 -4.30
C ILE A 32 -2.09 -28.65 -5.53
N ARG A 33 -3.40 -28.87 -5.34
CA ARG A 33 -4.32 -29.20 -6.44
C ARG A 33 -4.48 -28.04 -7.41
N LYS A 34 -4.60 -26.81 -6.89
CA LYS A 34 -4.67 -25.58 -7.69
C LYS A 34 -3.30 -25.05 -8.12
N ARG A 35 -2.21 -25.60 -7.58
CA ARG A 35 -0.83 -25.11 -7.74
C ARG A 35 -0.70 -23.64 -7.33
N THR A 36 -1.29 -23.30 -6.18
CA THR A 36 -1.38 -21.92 -5.68
C THR A 36 -0.77 -21.82 -4.28
N VAL A 37 0.04 -20.79 -4.07
CA VAL A 37 0.57 -20.41 -2.75
C VAL A 37 -0.11 -19.11 -2.34
N TYR A 38 -0.71 -19.10 -1.15
CA TYR A 38 -1.33 -17.92 -0.56
C TYR A 38 -0.32 -17.26 0.38
N LEU A 39 -0.10 -15.97 0.17
CA LEU A 39 0.95 -15.19 0.81
C LEU A 39 0.39 -13.95 1.51
N THR A 40 1.02 -13.56 2.61
CA THR A 40 0.83 -12.28 3.30
C THR A 40 2.13 -11.47 3.30
N GLY A 41 2.01 -10.14 3.29
CA GLY A 41 3.15 -9.22 3.36
C GLY A 41 3.84 -8.98 2.01
N VAL A 42 3.08 -9.03 0.92
CA VAL A 42 3.61 -8.78 -0.43
C VAL A 42 3.42 -7.33 -0.87
N ASP A 43 4.36 -6.83 -1.67
CA ASP A 43 4.38 -5.49 -2.26
C ASP A 43 4.28 -5.55 -3.80
N LEU A 44 3.53 -6.52 -4.31
CA LEU A 44 3.38 -6.82 -5.73
C LEU A 44 2.04 -6.29 -6.27
N LEU A 45 2.05 -5.84 -7.53
CA LEU A 45 0.81 -5.60 -8.26
C LEU A 45 0.25 -6.93 -8.79
N ASP A 46 -1.04 -6.97 -9.06
CA ASP A 46 -1.65 -8.12 -9.73
C ASP A 46 -0.93 -8.42 -11.05
N GLU A 47 -0.86 -9.70 -11.39
CA GLU A 47 -0.14 -10.23 -12.56
C GLU A 47 1.38 -9.96 -12.60
N THR A 48 2.01 -9.45 -11.54
CA THR A 48 3.47 -9.28 -11.49
C THR A 48 4.17 -10.64 -11.71
N PRO A 49 5.03 -10.80 -12.74
CA PRO A 49 5.66 -12.07 -13.03
C PRO A 49 6.57 -12.56 -11.90
N VAL A 50 6.35 -13.80 -11.44
CA VAL A 50 7.21 -14.45 -10.45
C VAL A 50 8.32 -15.21 -11.17
N LEU A 51 9.58 -14.82 -10.91
CA LEU A 51 10.75 -15.42 -11.54
C LEU A 51 11.28 -16.64 -10.78
N ASP A 52 11.16 -16.63 -9.45
CA ASP A 52 11.77 -17.62 -8.56
C ASP A 52 11.08 -17.60 -7.18
N ILE A 53 11.14 -18.74 -6.48
CA ILE A 53 10.62 -18.90 -5.11
C ILE A 53 11.66 -19.68 -4.30
N LYS A 54 12.12 -19.09 -3.20
CA LYS A 54 13.11 -19.70 -2.31
C LYS A 54 12.60 -19.70 -0.86
N PRO A 55 12.89 -20.74 -0.07
CA PRO A 55 12.56 -20.73 1.35
C PRO A 55 13.39 -19.67 2.07
N TYR A 56 12.77 -18.95 3.00
CA TYR A 56 13.49 -18.12 3.96
C TYR A 56 14.25 -19.02 4.93
N ILE A 57 15.57 -18.85 5.00
CA ILE A 57 16.45 -19.58 5.91
C ILE A 57 17.01 -18.59 6.91
N SER A 58 16.51 -18.64 8.15
CA SER A 58 16.87 -17.68 9.21
C SER A 58 18.38 -17.55 9.43
N ALA A 59 19.14 -18.64 9.28
CA ALA A 59 20.59 -18.64 9.42
C ALA A 59 21.35 -17.82 8.36
N TYR A 60 20.73 -17.57 7.19
CA TYR A 60 21.35 -16.83 6.09
C TYR A 60 20.68 -15.49 5.83
N ASP A 61 19.36 -15.41 6.03
CA ASP A 61 18.55 -14.27 5.66
C ASP A 61 18.28 -13.30 6.83
N SER A 62 18.50 -13.72 8.08
CA SER A 62 18.34 -12.86 9.26
C SER A 62 19.65 -12.18 9.65
N LEU A 63 19.69 -10.85 9.56
CA LEU A 63 20.86 -10.03 9.89
C LEU A 63 20.48 -9.01 10.98
N PRO A 64 20.52 -9.39 12.27
CA PRO A 64 20.06 -8.52 13.36
C PRO A 64 20.89 -7.23 13.50
N ASP A 65 22.18 -7.28 13.17
CA ASP A 65 23.11 -6.15 13.36
C ASP A 65 23.30 -5.30 12.08
N VAL A 66 22.31 -5.29 11.18
CA VAL A 66 22.40 -4.52 9.93
C VAL A 66 22.38 -3.02 10.18
N ARG A 67 23.29 -2.28 9.54
CA ARG A 67 23.29 -0.81 9.53
C ARG A 67 22.42 -0.30 8.39
N VAL A 68 21.44 0.54 8.71
CA VAL A 68 20.58 1.18 7.70
C VAL A 68 21.07 2.59 7.43
N ALA A 69 21.23 2.93 6.15
CA ALA A 69 21.63 4.27 5.75
C ALA A 69 20.54 5.30 6.09
N GLY A 70 20.93 6.50 6.52
CA GLY A 70 19.99 7.52 7.01
C GLY A 70 18.92 7.95 5.98
N TRP A 71 19.22 7.88 4.68
CA TRP A 71 18.25 8.19 3.62
C TRP A 71 17.20 7.10 3.39
N VAL A 72 17.46 5.86 3.84
CA VAL A 72 16.49 4.75 3.73
C VAL A 72 15.43 4.88 4.83
N SER A 73 15.85 5.26 6.04
CA SER A 73 14.98 5.34 7.22
C SER A 73 14.22 6.66 7.35
N THR A 74 13.89 7.32 6.23
CA THR A 74 13.14 8.60 6.32
C THR A 74 11.78 8.38 6.97
N PRO A 75 11.47 9.04 8.11
CA PRO A 75 10.17 8.91 8.75
C PRO A 75 9.09 9.33 7.75
N GLN A 76 8.16 8.43 7.48
CA GLN A 76 6.96 8.79 6.74
C GLN A 76 5.95 9.36 7.75
N PRO A 77 5.23 10.45 7.41
CA PRO A 77 4.13 10.92 8.24
C PRO A 77 3.13 9.77 8.42
N SER A 78 2.64 9.58 9.64
CA SER A 78 1.54 8.65 9.88
C SER A 78 0.33 9.08 9.05
N ILE A 79 -0.27 8.13 8.35
CA ILE A 79 -1.48 8.37 7.56
C ILE A 79 -2.68 7.88 8.37
N LYS A 80 -3.64 8.78 8.63
CA LYS A 80 -4.94 8.44 9.21
C LYS A 80 -5.96 8.28 8.09
N ILE A 81 -6.70 7.17 8.12
CA ILE A 81 -7.80 6.93 7.18
C ILE A 81 -9.11 7.33 7.85
N GLU A 82 -9.88 8.15 7.17
CA GLU A 82 -11.20 8.62 7.59
C GLU A 82 -12.23 8.24 6.54
N TRP A 83 -13.34 7.67 6.98
CA TRP A 83 -14.48 7.34 6.13
C TRP A 83 -15.53 8.43 6.29
N ASP A 84 -15.90 9.09 5.19
CA ASP A 84 -16.82 10.24 5.23
C ASP A 84 -18.23 9.88 5.73
N SER A 85 -18.61 8.61 5.58
CA SER A 85 -19.87 8.08 6.07
C SER A 85 -19.74 6.61 6.46
N SER A 86 -20.46 6.20 7.51
CA SER A 86 -20.61 4.80 7.89
C SER A 86 -21.27 3.96 6.79
N THR A 87 -22.05 4.57 5.90
CA THR A 87 -22.69 3.89 4.76
C THR A 87 -21.68 3.39 3.73
N LEU A 88 -20.48 3.98 3.66
CA LEU A 88 -19.45 3.55 2.71
C LEU A 88 -18.96 2.14 3.03
N LYS A 89 -18.73 1.81 4.31
CA LYS A 89 -18.34 0.45 4.71
C LYS A 89 -19.43 -0.56 4.33
N SER A 90 -20.70 -0.23 4.54
CA SER A 90 -21.83 -1.05 4.08
C SER A 90 -21.86 -1.24 2.56
N THR A 91 -21.46 -0.22 1.78
CA THR A 91 -21.28 -0.36 0.32
C THR A 91 -20.14 -1.31 -0.01
N ILE A 92 -18.99 -1.20 0.66
CA ILE A 92 -17.87 -2.15 0.50
C ILE A 92 -18.32 -3.58 0.79
N TYR A 93 -19.13 -3.81 1.82
CA TYR A 93 -19.60 -5.14 2.17
C TYR A 93 -20.44 -5.74 1.05
N LYS A 94 -21.34 -4.96 0.45
CA LYS A 94 -22.14 -5.39 -0.71
C LYS A 94 -21.25 -5.67 -1.92
N LEU A 95 -20.30 -4.79 -2.22
CA LEU A 95 -19.38 -5.00 -3.35
C LEU A 95 -18.48 -6.23 -3.14
N SER A 96 -18.15 -6.55 -1.89
CA SER A 96 -17.36 -7.72 -1.56
C SER A 96 -18.03 -9.03 -1.99
N GLU A 97 -19.35 -9.11 -2.12
CA GLU A 97 -20.03 -10.33 -2.57
C GLU A 97 -19.56 -10.80 -3.96
N LYS A 98 -19.09 -9.87 -4.79
CA LYS A 98 -18.52 -10.13 -6.12
C LYS A 98 -17.01 -10.26 -6.13
N SER A 99 -16.34 -9.92 -5.04
CA SER A 99 -14.89 -10.00 -4.86
C SER A 99 -14.37 -11.41 -5.12
N VAL A 100 -13.17 -11.50 -5.71
CA VAL A 100 -12.47 -12.76 -5.91
C VAL A 100 -11.82 -13.21 -4.60
N HIS A 101 -11.23 -12.26 -3.85
CA HIS A 101 -10.39 -12.56 -2.69
C HIS A 101 -11.09 -12.37 -1.34
N TYR A 102 -12.13 -11.54 -1.27
CA TYR A 102 -12.77 -11.07 -0.04
C TYR A 102 -14.26 -11.40 0.07
N ARG A 103 -14.81 -12.25 -0.81
CA ARG A 103 -16.25 -12.60 -0.84
C ARG A 103 -16.87 -12.94 0.51
N ASN A 104 -16.15 -13.69 1.32
CA ASN A 104 -16.61 -14.16 2.62
C ASN A 104 -15.91 -13.43 3.78
N ALA A 105 -15.24 -12.31 3.50
CA ALA A 105 -14.46 -11.56 4.46
C ALA A 105 -14.51 -10.03 4.16
N PRO A 106 -15.71 -9.42 4.16
CA PRO A 106 -15.88 -7.99 3.87
C PRO A 106 -15.06 -7.07 4.78
N GLU A 107 -14.95 -7.44 6.06
CA GLU A 107 -14.11 -6.71 7.02
C GLU A 107 -12.64 -6.68 6.59
N LYS A 108 -12.13 -7.80 6.05
CA LYS A 108 -10.76 -7.87 5.54
C LYS A 108 -10.55 -7.01 4.30
N LEU A 109 -11.58 -6.83 3.46
CA LEU A 109 -11.51 -5.90 2.33
C LEU A 109 -11.38 -4.47 2.81
N VAL A 110 -12.14 -4.07 3.83
CA VAL A 110 -12.00 -2.74 4.46
C VAL A 110 -10.60 -2.56 5.03
N SER A 111 -10.08 -3.53 5.78
CA SER A 111 -8.70 -3.47 6.30
C SER A 111 -7.67 -3.37 5.17
N ALA A 112 -7.81 -4.16 4.11
CA ALA A 112 -6.89 -4.10 2.96
C ALA A 112 -6.90 -2.72 2.26
N ILE A 113 -8.08 -2.10 2.12
CA ILE A 113 -8.19 -0.73 1.60
C ILE A 113 -7.43 0.25 2.50
N GLU A 114 -7.63 0.17 3.82
CA GLU A 114 -6.96 1.06 4.78
C GLU A 114 -5.44 0.87 4.74
N GLU A 115 -4.95 -0.38 4.76
CA GLU A 115 -3.52 -0.72 4.71
C GLU A 115 -2.85 -0.22 3.43
N VAL A 116 -3.46 -0.46 2.26
CA VAL A 116 -2.93 -0.02 0.96
C VAL A 116 -2.80 1.51 0.91
N LEU A 117 -3.81 2.22 1.40
CA LEU A 117 -3.80 3.69 1.42
C LEU A 117 -2.82 4.27 2.44
N GLN A 118 -2.56 3.58 3.55
CA GLN A 118 -1.55 3.97 4.54
C GLN A 118 -0.12 3.80 4.05
N VAL A 119 0.15 2.79 3.23
CA VAL A 119 1.51 2.44 2.76
C VAL A 119 1.84 3.11 1.42
N ASP A 120 0.89 3.79 0.77
CA ASP A 120 0.99 4.32 -0.60
C ASP A 120 2.40 4.79 -0.99
N VAL A 121 3.09 3.93 -1.75
CA VAL A 121 4.51 4.05 -2.08
C VAL A 121 4.79 5.11 -3.15
N ARG A 122 3.74 5.74 -3.70
CA ARG A 122 3.87 6.77 -4.72
C ARG A 122 4.45 8.06 -4.13
N SER A 123 5.21 8.78 -4.96
CA SER A 123 5.96 9.97 -4.53
C SER A 123 5.02 11.09 -4.03
N LYS A 124 5.14 11.42 -2.73
CA LYS A 124 4.37 12.47 -2.04
C LYS A 124 4.59 13.89 -2.58
N PHE A 125 5.69 14.11 -3.32
CA PHE A 125 6.12 15.43 -3.77
C PHE A 125 6.01 15.64 -5.28
N GLN A 126 5.61 14.62 -6.05
CA GLN A 126 5.62 14.67 -7.52
C GLN A 126 4.22 14.59 -8.14
N THR A 127 3.16 14.63 -7.33
CA THR A 127 1.79 14.50 -7.83
C THR A 127 0.89 15.59 -7.25
N ARG A 128 0.09 16.23 -8.11
CA ARG A 128 -0.97 17.20 -7.75
C ARG A 128 -1.89 16.70 -6.63
N ARG A 129 -1.96 15.38 -6.47
CA ARG A 129 -2.63 14.59 -5.43
C ARG A 129 -2.36 15.05 -3.99
N TRP A 130 -1.15 15.46 -3.64
CA TRP A 130 -0.81 15.87 -2.27
C TRP A 130 -0.91 17.38 -2.06
N THR A 131 -0.91 18.15 -3.14
CA THR A 131 -0.80 19.62 -3.10
C THR A 131 -2.10 20.32 -3.45
N SER A 132 -3.14 19.58 -3.85
CA SER A 132 -4.43 20.13 -4.26
C SER A 132 -5.55 19.45 -3.46
N PRO A 133 -6.26 20.18 -2.58
CA PRO A 133 -7.33 19.61 -1.75
C PRO A 133 -8.50 19.07 -2.58
N ASP A 134 -8.71 19.59 -3.79
CA ASP A 134 -9.81 19.17 -4.67
C ASP A 134 -9.46 17.96 -5.55
N TYR A 135 -8.21 17.49 -5.54
CA TYR A 135 -7.78 16.40 -6.41
C TYR A 135 -8.32 15.06 -5.92
N ILE A 136 -9.24 14.49 -6.70
CA ILE A 136 -9.82 13.17 -6.44
C ILE A 136 -8.85 12.08 -6.88
N ASN A 137 -8.58 11.16 -5.96
CA ASN A 137 -7.73 10.02 -6.17
C ASN A 137 -8.55 8.75 -6.25
N HIS A 138 -8.10 7.82 -7.06
CA HIS A 138 -8.72 6.51 -7.22
C HIS A 138 -7.73 5.42 -6.81
N GLN A 139 -8.20 4.42 -6.09
CA GLN A 139 -7.45 3.20 -5.82
C GLN A 139 -8.37 2.00 -6.01
N VAL A 140 -7.91 1.03 -6.79
CA VAL A 140 -8.62 -0.24 -7.00
C VAL A 140 -7.99 -1.29 -6.09
N ILE A 141 -8.83 -2.02 -5.37
CA ILE A 141 -8.49 -3.19 -4.57
C ILE A 141 -9.50 -4.28 -4.95
N ASP A 142 -9.00 -5.34 -5.57
CA ASP A 142 -9.84 -6.39 -6.17
C ASP A 142 -10.90 -5.77 -7.10
N ASN A 143 -12.19 -5.94 -6.80
CA ASN A 143 -13.30 -5.43 -7.60
C ASN A 143 -13.85 -4.08 -7.12
N VAL A 144 -13.18 -3.40 -6.19
CA VAL A 144 -13.65 -2.13 -5.60
C VAL A 144 -12.73 -0.99 -6.00
N CYS A 145 -13.30 0.08 -6.54
CA CYS A 145 -12.64 1.37 -6.72
C CYS A 145 -13.07 2.32 -5.60
N VAL A 146 -12.12 2.79 -4.78
CA VAL A 146 -12.36 3.84 -3.78
C VAL A 146 -11.90 5.19 -4.29
N GLN A 147 -12.69 6.22 -4.01
CA GLN A 147 -12.36 7.61 -4.29
C GLN A 147 -12.00 8.33 -2.98
N TYR A 148 -10.87 9.02 -2.98
CA TYR A 148 -10.34 9.65 -1.79
C TYR A 148 -9.59 10.95 -2.06
N ARG A 149 -9.49 11.81 -1.05
CA ARG A 149 -8.70 13.05 -1.06
C ARG A 149 -7.70 13.04 0.08
N PHE A 150 -6.60 13.77 -0.11
CA PHE A 150 -5.66 14.07 0.96
C PHE A 150 -6.04 15.40 1.62
N ALA A 151 -6.10 15.40 2.94
CA ALA A 151 -6.13 16.61 3.75
C ALA A 151 -4.83 16.67 4.56
N LEU A 152 -4.03 17.71 4.34
CA LEU A 152 -2.92 18.03 5.24
C LEU A 152 -3.50 18.81 6.41
N SER A 153 -3.49 18.23 7.60
CA SER A 153 -3.76 18.99 8.82
C SER A 153 -2.51 19.79 9.15
N THR A 154 -2.51 21.08 8.85
CA THR A 154 -1.55 22.00 9.46
C THR A 154 -1.94 22.09 10.94
N ALA A 155 -1.15 21.49 11.82
CA ALA A 155 -1.25 21.76 13.25
C ALA A 155 -0.92 23.25 13.49
N LEU A 156 -1.92 24.12 13.36
CA LEU A 156 -1.90 25.43 13.95
C LEU A 156 -1.88 25.19 15.47
N SER A 157 -0.76 25.55 16.13
CA SER A 157 -0.56 25.58 17.60
C SER A 157 -0.05 24.33 18.33
N SER A 158 0.99 23.65 17.85
CA SER A 158 1.87 22.89 18.76
C SER A 158 3.34 23.30 18.60
N PRO A 159 4.09 23.55 19.69
CA PRO A 159 5.50 23.95 19.62
C PRO A 159 6.43 22.83 19.14
N ASP A 160 5.92 21.60 19.06
CA ASP A 160 6.67 20.42 18.64
C ASP A 160 6.34 20.11 17.16
N ARG A 161 7.23 20.50 16.25
CA ARG A 161 7.10 20.26 14.79
C ARG A 161 7.38 18.79 14.41
N SER A 162 7.06 17.83 15.26
CA SER A 162 7.64 16.48 15.21
C SER A 162 6.76 15.42 14.53
N ALA A 163 5.50 15.67 14.19
CA ALA A 163 4.70 14.70 13.44
C ALA A 163 3.63 15.36 12.55
N GLU A 164 3.99 15.67 11.31
CA GLU A 164 2.98 15.89 10.26
C GLU A 164 2.16 14.60 10.14
N THR A 165 0.87 14.63 10.46
CA THR A 165 -0.05 13.52 10.18
C THR A 165 -0.82 13.85 8.92
N ALA A 166 -0.75 12.97 7.93
CA ALA A 166 -1.55 13.11 6.71
C ALA A 166 -2.90 12.43 6.92
N HIS A 167 -3.98 13.06 6.47
CA HIS A 167 -5.31 12.47 6.52
C HIS A 167 -5.75 12.09 5.11
N ILE A 168 -6.27 10.88 4.96
CA ILE A 168 -6.95 10.41 3.77
C ILE A 168 -8.43 10.28 4.09
N GLN A 169 -9.26 11.04 3.38
CA GLN A 169 -10.71 10.94 3.48
C GLN A 169 -11.24 10.16 2.29
N ILE A 170 -11.82 8.98 2.55
CA ILE A 170 -12.54 8.17 1.57
C ILE A 170 -13.99 8.66 1.56
N PHE A 171 -14.47 9.10 0.41
CA PHE A 171 -15.81 9.70 0.28
C PHE A 171 -16.72 8.99 -0.74
N ALA A 172 -16.18 8.07 -1.54
CA ALA A 172 -16.97 7.24 -2.44
C ALA A 172 -16.31 5.88 -2.67
N ALA A 173 -17.14 4.88 -3.00
CA ALA A 173 -16.71 3.55 -3.39
C ALA A 173 -17.69 2.97 -4.42
N GLU A 174 -17.16 2.36 -5.46
CA GLU A 174 -17.92 1.79 -6.56
C GLU A 174 -17.28 0.48 -7.06
N GLU A 175 -18.03 -0.29 -7.84
CA GLU A 175 -17.50 -1.47 -8.51
C GLU A 175 -16.47 -1.02 -9.55
N ALA A 176 -15.26 -1.57 -9.48
CA ALA A 176 -14.22 -1.28 -10.46
C ALA A 176 -14.66 -1.82 -11.83
N PHE A 177 -14.53 -0.98 -12.86
CA PHE A 177 -14.76 -1.43 -14.23
C PHE A 177 -13.75 -2.52 -14.55
N SER A 178 -14.26 -3.71 -14.91
CA SER A 178 -13.42 -4.80 -15.41
C SER A 178 -12.76 -4.31 -16.70
N ALA A 179 -11.48 -3.94 -16.64
CA ALA A 179 -10.70 -3.73 -17.85
C ALA A 179 -10.61 -5.09 -18.55
N LYS A 180 -11.31 -5.20 -19.69
CA LYS A 180 -11.21 -6.36 -20.58
C LYS A 180 -9.79 -6.52 -21.12
#